data_AF-A0A0K0D5B4-F1
#
_entry.id   AF-A0A0K0D5B4-F1
#
_cell.length_a   1.000
_cell.length_b   1.000
_cell.length_c   1.000
_cell.angle_alpha   90.00
_cell.angle_beta   90.00
_cell.angle_gamma   90.00
#
_symmetry.space_group_name_H-M   'P 1'
#
loop_
_entity.id
_entity.type
_entity.pdbx_description
1 polymer ?
#
loop_
_entity_poly.entity_id
_entity_poly.type
_entity_poly.pdbx_seq_one_letter_code
_entity_poly.pdbx_strand_id
1 'polypeptide(L)'
;MNSSLRYPLKRCSIRNAADDDTLQDLLFNEEIWRNAFSKRPRNVETGEQTRWAVIVGYLQLAYEKSHIHYLFPVILLFAYSLLGGLIFWSIERPHEEVLLMDKSSFIYALKEELLNVIMSVHDRLSEYNRAFQNDSYVRKLHYRAYRKFALNEIHKIIYWYTLTIFYLTENEIHKAMVLRPQNAESLWRQHFESNFGRIHALRNYTDQLALRCWEIGVEGAHLGWKRSSYREKINDSMSDYDTAVGLDNVLTPVWTFWNAMFLAGC
;
A
#
# COMPACT_ATOMS: atom_id res chain seq x y z
N MET A 1 -21.88 51.22 25.55
CA MET A 1 -22.28 50.49 24.34
C MET A 1 -22.72 49.09 24.72
N ASN A 2 -23.98 48.81 24.43
CA ASN A 2 -24.68 47.53 24.27
C ASN A 2 -24.37 46.37 25.21
N SER A 3 -25.28 46.32 26.19
CA SER A 3 -25.69 45.22 27.03
C SER A 3 -26.05 43.94 26.28
N SER A 4 -25.59 42.86 26.90
CA SER A 4 -25.97 41.47 26.73
C SER A 4 -27.46 41.19 26.94
N LEU A 5 -27.90 40.18 26.20
CA LEU A 5 -29.07 39.32 26.38
C LEU A 5 -29.68 39.31 27.80
N ARG A 6 -30.93 39.76 27.91
CA ARG A 6 -31.86 39.40 28.99
C ARG A 6 -33.17 38.93 28.36
N TYR A 7 -33.41 37.62 28.44
CA TYR A 7 -34.78 37.10 28.53
C TYR A 7 -35.16 37.05 30.01
N PRO A 8 -36.43 37.33 30.33
CA PRO A 8 -37.10 36.47 31.29
C PRO A 8 -38.48 36.03 30.78
N LEU A 9 -38.66 34.70 30.76
CA LEU A 9 -39.96 34.03 30.78
C LEU A 9 -40.62 34.22 32.15
N LYS A 10 -41.92 34.55 32.16
CA LYS A 10 -42.97 34.21 33.18
C LYS A 10 -44.17 35.13 32.93
N ARG A 11 -45.43 34.75 33.11
CA ARG A 11 -46.18 33.52 33.44
C ARG A 11 -47.65 33.93 33.22
N CYS A 12 -48.51 33.06 32.71
CA CYS A 12 -49.95 33.32 32.61
C CYS A 12 -50.58 33.67 33.97
N SER A 13 -51.48 34.66 34.00
CA SER A 13 -52.64 34.65 34.90
C SER A 13 -53.89 35.08 34.13
N ILE A 14 -54.91 34.24 34.22
CA ILE A 14 -56.27 34.46 33.73
C ILE A 14 -56.99 35.26 34.82
N ARG A 15 -57.62 36.40 34.47
CA ARG A 15 -58.98 36.76 34.92
C ARG A 15 -59.41 38.14 34.40
N ASN A 16 -60.64 38.14 33.87
CA ASN A 16 -61.66 39.19 33.72
C ASN A 16 -62.16 39.16 32.26
N ALA A 17 -63.08 38.25 31.92
CA ALA A 17 -64.52 38.42 32.10
C ALA A 17 -65.06 39.69 31.42
N ALA A 18 -64.96 39.73 30.09
CA ALA A 18 -65.85 40.44 29.16
C ALA A 18 -65.17 40.48 27.77
N ASP A 19 -65.16 39.37 27.02
CA ASP A 19 -64.88 39.38 25.56
C ASP A 19 -65.04 37.97 24.93
N ASP A 20 -66.04 37.19 25.37
CA ASP A 20 -66.30 35.87 24.79
C ASP A 20 -67.10 35.96 23.47
N ASP A 21 -67.80 37.08 23.23
CA ASP A 21 -68.60 37.29 22.01
C ASP A 21 -67.75 37.86 20.85
N THR A 22 -66.67 38.59 21.14
CA THR A 22 -65.78 39.15 20.11
C THR A 22 -64.76 38.14 19.57
N LEU A 23 -64.49 37.08 20.33
CA LEU A 23 -63.58 35.99 19.94
C LEU A 23 -64.23 34.95 19.04
N GLN A 24 -65.55 34.74 19.14
CA GLN A 24 -66.27 33.80 18.26
C GLN A 24 -66.42 34.36 16.84
N ASP A 25 -66.67 35.66 16.68
CA ASP A 25 -66.74 36.30 15.36
C ASP A 25 -65.38 36.38 14.63
N LEU A 26 -64.27 36.36 15.36
CA LEU A 26 -62.92 36.27 14.79
C LEU A 26 -62.53 34.83 14.37
N LEU A 27 -63.11 33.81 15.01
CA LEU A 27 -62.84 32.40 14.72
C LEU A 27 -63.67 31.85 13.54
N PHE A 28 -64.86 32.41 13.28
CA PHE A 28 -65.76 31.97 12.21
C PHE A 28 -65.67 32.80 10.92
N ASN A 29 -64.69 33.70 10.80
CA ASN A 29 -64.53 34.47 9.58
C ASN A 29 -63.86 33.62 8.48
N GLU A 30 -64.67 32.90 7.71
CA GLU A 30 -64.28 32.03 6.57
C GLU A 30 -63.41 32.73 5.52
N GLU A 31 -63.43 34.07 5.45
CA GLU A 31 -62.61 34.86 4.54
C GLU A 31 -61.11 34.86 4.90
N ILE A 32 -60.78 34.78 6.20
CA ILE A 32 -59.38 34.82 6.66
C ILE A 32 -58.67 33.50 6.32
N TRP A 33 -59.36 32.37 6.48
CA TRP A 33 -58.82 31.05 6.13
C TRP A 33 -58.77 30.80 4.61
N ARG A 34 -59.70 31.35 3.82
CA ARG A 34 -59.62 31.32 2.35
C ARG A 34 -58.43 32.12 1.81
N ASN A 35 -58.03 33.21 2.46
CA ASN A 35 -56.86 33.98 2.06
C ASN A 35 -55.53 33.35 2.50
N ALA A 36 -55.53 32.57 3.60
CA ALA A 36 -54.35 31.82 4.04
C ALA A 36 -54.05 30.57 3.19
N PHE A 37 -55.07 29.96 2.57
CA PHE A 37 -54.94 28.73 1.76
C PHE A 37 -55.27 28.90 0.27
N SER A 38 -55.64 30.10 -0.20
CA SER A 38 -55.77 30.34 -1.63
C SER A 38 -54.39 30.46 -2.27
N LYS A 39 -54.01 29.41 -3.01
CA LYS A 39 -52.95 29.50 -4.03
C LYS A 39 -53.36 30.57 -5.05
N ARG A 40 -52.89 31.81 -4.86
CA ARG A 40 -52.75 32.75 -5.98
C ARG A 40 -51.37 32.57 -6.61
N PRO A 41 -51.28 32.44 -7.95
CA PRO A 41 -50.02 32.44 -8.64
C PRO A 41 -49.46 33.86 -8.56
N ARG A 42 -48.34 34.05 -7.86
CA ARG A 42 -47.66 35.34 -7.84
C ARG A 42 -46.53 35.29 -8.86
N ASN A 43 -46.71 36.12 -9.89
CA ASN A 43 -45.76 36.38 -10.94
C ASN A 43 -44.39 36.79 -10.37
N VAL A 44 -43.36 36.20 -10.99
CA VAL A 44 -42.10 36.82 -11.41
C VAL A 44 -41.75 38.12 -10.69
N GLU A 45 -40.94 38.01 -9.63
CA GLU A 45 -40.00 39.05 -9.26
C GLU A 45 -38.59 38.53 -9.51
N THR A 46 -37.94 39.22 -10.45
CA THR A 46 -36.55 39.15 -10.85
C THR A 46 -35.61 39.22 -9.65
N GLY A 47 -35.01 38.09 -9.31
CA GLY A 47 -33.75 38.00 -8.58
C GLY A 47 -32.92 36.94 -9.30
N GLU A 48 -31.73 37.32 -9.75
CA GLU A 48 -30.83 36.55 -10.62
C GLU A 48 -30.90 35.04 -10.39
N GLN A 49 -31.62 34.34 -11.27
CA GLN A 49 -31.50 32.90 -11.39
C GLN A 49 -30.10 32.61 -11.92
N THR A 50 -29.18 32.43 -10.99
CA THR A 50 -27.84 31.93 -11.29
C THR A 50 -28.00 30.67 -12.13
N ARG A 51 -27.19 30.54 -13.19
CA ARG A 51 -27.24 29.42 -14.16
C ARG A 51 -27.30 28.04 -13.50
N TRP A 52 -26.84 27.94 -12.25
CA TRP A 52 -26.97 26.80 -11.34
C TRP A 52 -28.41 26.40 -11.02
N ALA A 53 -29.34 27.33 -10.79
CA ALA A 53 -30.74 27.01 -10.49
C ALA A 53 -31.45 26.34 -11.69
N VAL A 54 -31.11 26.76 -12.91
CA VAL A 54 -31.63 26.15 -14.14
C VAL A 54 -31.02 24.76 -14.36
N ILE A 55 -29.72 24.60 -14.12
CA ILE A 55 -29.03 23.31 -14.20
C ILE A 55 -29.58 22.33 -13.16
N VAL A 56 -29.78 22.78 -11.91
CA VAL A 56 -30.40 21.99 -10.83
C VAL A 56 -31.83 21.62 -11.20
N GLY A 57 -32.61 22.53 -11.80
CA GLY A 57 -33.95 22.25 -12.31
C GLY A 57 -33.98 21.18 -13.41
N TYR A 58 -33.05 21.23 -14.36
CA TYR A 58 -32.91 20.21 -15.40
C TYR A 58 -32.44 18.85 -14.84
N LEU A 59 -31.53 18.86 -13.86
CA LEU A 59 -31.10 17.67 -13.13
C LEU A 59 -32.25 17.04 -12.36
N GLN A 60 -33.10 17.85 -11.72
CA GLN A 60 -34.26 17.40 -10.97
C GLN A 60 -35.34 16.79 -11.88
N LEU A 61 -35.53 17.36 -13.08
CA LEU A 61 -36.45 16.84 -14.10
C LEU A 61 -35.95 15.54 -14.76
N ALA A 62 -34.63 15.44 -14.99
CA ALA A 62 -33.99 14.21 -15.45
C ALA A 62 -33.97 13.11 -14.35
N TYR A 63 -33.86 13.52 -13.08
CA TYR A 63 -33.93 12.65 -11.91
C TYR A 63 -35.33 12.05 -11.71
N GLU A 64 -36.38 12.82 -11.94
CA GLU A 64 -37.77 12.37 -11.81
C GLU A 64 -38.18 11.45 -12.98
N LYS A 65 -37.61 11.65 -14.17
CA LYS A 65 -37.92 10.87 -15.38
C LYS A 65 -37.12 9.58 -15.53
N SER A 66 -36.03 9.43 -14.79
CA SER A 66 -35.17 8.25 -14.85
C SER A 66 -35.41 7.36 -13.63
N HIS A 67 -35.53 6.05 -13.84
CA HIS A 67 -35.57 5.03 -12.77
C HIS A 67 -34.20 4.90 -12.02
N ILE A 68 -33.49 6.02 -11.83
CA ILE A 68 -32.15 6.16 -11.26
C ILE A 68 -32.22 6.39 -9.74
N HIS A 69 -33.41 6.33 -9.13
CA HIS A 69 -33.60 6.46 -7.68
C HIS A 69 -32.72 5.50 -6.86
N TYR A 70 -32.38 4.32 -7.40
CA TYR A 70 -31.46 3.38 -6.77
C TYR A 70 -29.98 3.67 -7.05
N LEU A 71 -29.66 4.43 -8.10
CA LEU A 71 -28.30 4.75 -8.50
C LEU A 71 -27.72 5.91 -7.68
N PHE A 72 -28.56 6.90 -7.31
CA PHE A 72 -28.10 8.09 -6.58
C PHE A 72 -27.53 7.75 -5.18
N PRO A 73 -28.20 6.92 -4.34
CA PRO A 73 -27.63 6.47 -3.08
C PRO A 73 -26.33 5.67 -3.28
N VAL A 74 -26.26 4.86 -4.34
CA VAL A 74 -25.06 4.07 -4.67
C VAL A 74 -23.90 4.97 -5.10
N ILE A 75 -24.14 5.99 -5.91
CA ILE A 75 -23.12 6.98 -6.30
C ILE A 75 -22.68 7.81 -5.10
N LEU A 76 -23.59 8.18 -4.21
CA LEU A 76 -23.26 8.91 -2.99
C LEU A 76 -22.37 8.07 -2.06
N LEU A 77 -22.71 6.79 -1.88
CA LEU A 77 -21.90 5.82 -1.11
C LEU A 77 -20.52 5.63 -1.73
N PHE A 78 -20.46 5.53 -3.06
CA PHE A 78 -19.21 5.41 -3.81
C PHE A 78 -18.36 6.68 -3.68
N ALA A 79 -18.96 7.87 -3.78
CA ALA A 79 -18.27 9.14 -3.58
C ALA A 79 -17.77 9.29 -2.13
N TYR A 80 -18.53 8.82 -1.15
CA TYR A 80 -18.12 8.80 0.26
C TYR A 80 -16.95 7.85 0.51
N SER A 81 -16.98 6.64 -0.06
CA SER A 81 -15.87 5.67 -0.01
C SER A 81 -14.62 6.19 -0.73
N LEU A 82 -14.77 6.88 -1.86
CA LEU A 82 -13.65 7.54 -2.56
C LEU A 82 -13.02 8.67 -1.73
N LEU A 83 -13.84 9.52 -1.12
CA LEU A 83 -13.37 10.61 -0.26
C LEU A 83 -12.70 10.07 1.02
N GLY A 84 -13.30 9.07 1.66
CA GLY A 84 -12.70 8.37 2.79
C GLY A 84 -11.38 7.72 2.42
N GLY A 85 -11.33 7.01 1.29
CA GLY A 85 -10.12 6.40 0.75
C GLY A 85 -9.03 7.42 0.44
N LEU A 86 -9.37 8.58 -0.13
CA LEU A 86 -8.44 9.68 -0.38
C LEU A 86 -7.86 10.26 0.91
N ILE A 87 -8.69 10.46 1.95
CA ILE A 87 -8.25 11.02 3.23
C ILE A 87 -7.31 10.03 3.94
N PHE A 88 -7.71 8.77 4.05
CA PHE A 88 -6.87 7.74 4.66
C PHE A 88 -5.56 7.54 3.92
N TRP A 89 -5.62 7.46 2.58
CA TRP A 89 -4.42 7.35 1.75
C TRP A 89 -3.50 8.57 1.91
N SER A 90 -4.04 9.79 1.97
CA SER A 90 -3.22 10.99 2.13
C SER A 90 -2.52 11.07 3.49
N ILE A 91 -3.10 10.47 4.53
CA ILE A 91 -2.52 10.48 5.88
C ILE A 91 -1.46 9.39 6.02
N GLU A 92 -1.73 8.19 5.50
CA GLU A 92 -0.90 7.01 5.74
C GLU A 92 0.26 6.86 4.75
N ARG A 93 0.06 7.31 3.50
CA ARG A 93 1.09 7.29 2.44
C ARG A 93 2.44 7.89 2.85
N PRO A 94 2.54 9.09 3.44
CA PRO A 94 3.85 9.65 3.78
C PRO A 94 4.59 8.84 4.84
N HIS A 95 3.88 8.21 5.78
CA HIS A 95 4.50 7.37 6.79
C HIS A 95 5.03 6.06 6.17
N GLU A 96 4.24 5.44 5.29
CA GLU A 96 4.64 4.25 4.56
C GLU A 96 5.81 4.49 3.61
N GLU A 97 5.83 5.63 2.89
CA GLU A 97 6.94 5.97 1.99
C GLU A 97 8.28 6.08 2.73
N VAL A 98 8.29 6.68 3.93
CA VAL A 98 9.50 6.76 4.77
C VAL A 98 9.95 5.37 5.21
N LEU A 99 9.02 4.54 5.68
CA LEU A 99 9.30 3.19 6.14
C LEU A 99 9.79 2.28 4.99
N LEU A 100 9.22 2.39 3.79
CA LEU A 100 9.69 1.69 2.59
C LEU A 100 11.09 2.16 2.18
N MET A 101 11.37 3.46 2.30
CA MET A 101 12.70 4.01 2.01
C MET A 101 13.74 3.45 2.98
N ASP A 102 13.43 3.41 4.28
CA ASP A 102 14.30 2.81 5.29
C ASP A 102 14.54 1.32 5.03
N LYS A 103 13.48 0.56 4.73
CA LYS A 103 13.57 -0.86 4.34
C LYS A 103 14.46 -1.06 3.11
N SER A 104 14.29 -0.23 2.08
CA SER A 104 15.10 -0.30 0.86
C SER A 104 16.57 0.00 1.12
N SER A 105 16.87 0.98 1.97
CA SER A 105 18.24 1.36 2.35
C SER A 105 18.92 0.24 3.13
N PHE A 106 18.18 -0.43 4.00
CA PHE A 106 18.65 -1.56 4.78
C PHE A 106 18.93 -2.78 3.91
N ILE A 107 18.04 -3.11 2.96
CA ILE A 107 18.26 -4.17 1.98
C ILE A 107 19.51 -3.87 1.13
N TYR A 108 19.71 -2.61 0.73
CA TYR A 108 20.91 -2.20 0.01
C TYR A 108 22.19 -2.43 0.83
N ALA A 109 22.17 -2.12 2.13
CA ALA A 109 23.29 -2.38 3.03
C ALA A 109 23.62 -3.88 3.14
N LEU A 110 22.60 -4.75 3.22
CA LEU A 110 22.81 -6.20 3.22
C LEU A 110 23.39 -6.71 1.89
N LYS A 111 22.92 -6.20 0.75
CA LYS A 111 23.49 -6.52 -0.57
C LYS A 111 24.95 -6.07 -0.67
N GLU A 112 25.30 -4.95 -0.05
CA GLU A 112 26.68 -4.45 0.03
C GLU A 112 27.59 -5.37 0.88
N GLU A 113 27.07 -5.92 1.97
CA GLU A 113 27.80 -6.88 2.81
C GLU A 113 28.15 -8.15 2.02
N LEU A 114 27.19 -8.70 1.28
CA LEU A 114 27.44 -9.84 0.40
C LEU A 114 28.48 -9.51 -0.68
N LEU A 115 28.38 -8.32 -1.29
CA LEU A 115 29.35 -7.84 -2.25
C LEU A 115 30.77 -7.78 -1.65
N ASN A 116 30.91 -7.33 -0.40
CA ASN A 116 32.20 -7.29 0.29
C ASN A 116 32.82 -8.68 0.46
N VAL A 117 32.01 -9.69 0.79
CA VAL A 117 32.51 -11.06 0.91
C VAL A 117 32.90 -11.64 -0.44
N ILE A 118 32.14 -11.37 -1.50
CA ILE A 118 32.51 -11.80 -2.86
C ILE A 118 33.80 -11.09 -3.32
N MET A 119 34.00 -9.83 -2.94
CA MET A 119 35.26 -9.12 -3.20
C MET A 119 36.43 -9.72 -2.42
N SER A 120 36.23 -10.14 -1.16
CA SER A 120 37.27 -10.87 -0.41
C SER A 120 37.64 -12.20 -1.06
N VAL A 121 36.64 -12.93 -1.58
CA VAL A 121 36.86 -14.14 -2.39
C VAL A 121 37.66 -13.81 -3.65
N HIS A 122 37.30 -12.73 -4.36
CA HIS A 122 38.03 -12.26 -5.53
C HIS A 122 39.51 -12.00 -5.22
N ASP A 123 39.80 -11.24 -4.17
CA ASP A 123 41.17 -10.88 -3.79
C ASP A 123 41.99 -12.14 -3.49
N ARG A 124 41.40 -13.10 -2.76
CA ARG A 124 42.06 -14.36 -2.43
C ARG A 124 42.31 -15.24 -3.66
N LEU A 125 41.34 -15.32 -4.58
CA LEU A 125 41.50 -16.05 -5.84
C LEU A 125 42.53 -15.38 -6.77
N SER A 126 42.55 -14.05 -6.80
CA SER A 126 43.54 -13.26 -7.53
C SER A 126 44.96 -13.50 -6.99
N GLU A 127 45.11 -13.57 -5.66
CA GLU A 127 46.37 -13.93 -5.01
C GLU A 127 46.84 -15.34 -5.41
N TYR A 128 45.96 -16.34 -5.39
CA TYR A 128 46.29 -17.69 -5.87
C TYR A 128 46.65 -17.70 -7.35
N ASN A 129 45.92 -16.94 -8.17
CA ASN A 129 46.24 -16.80 -9.59
C ASN A 129 47.63 -16.22 -9.80
N ARG A 130 48.05 -15.24 -8.99
CA ARG A 130 49.39 -14.62 -9.05
C ARG A 130 50.48 -15.53 -8.49
N ALA A 131 50.25 -16.18 -7.36
CA ALA A 131 51.23 -17.06 -6.72
C ALA A 131 51.52 -18.33 -7.53
N PHE A 132 50.50 -18.88 -8.20
CA PHE A 132 50.56 -20.15 -8.92
C PHE A 132 50.34 -19.98 -10.43
N GLN A 133 50.82 -18.88 -11.03
CA GLN A 133 50.70 -18.66 -12.48
C GLN A 133 51.30 -19.80 -13.30
N ASN A 134 52.43 -20.35 -12.83
CA ASN A 134 53.22 -21.35 -13.54
C ASN A 134 52.73 -22.79 -13.33
N ASP A 135 51.96 -23.05 -12.26
CA ASP A 135 51.48 -24.39 -11.92
C ASP A 135 49.95 -24.45 -11.85
N SER A 136 49.37 -24.89 -12.96
CA SER A 136 47.92 -25.03 -13.09
C SER A 136 47.32 -26.11 -12.16
N TYR A 137 48.10 -27.11 -11.77
CA TYR A 137 47.65 -28.20 -10.91
C TYR A 137 47.52 -27.72 -9.47
N VAL A 138 48.56 -27.09 -8.94
CA VAL A 138 48.57 -26.52 -7.57
C VAL A 138 47.49 -25.43 -7.44
N ARG A 139 47.33 -24.59 -8.46
CA ARG A 139 46.24 -23.60 -8.50
C ARG A 139 44.85 -24.24 -8.37
N LYS A 140 44.57 -25.29 -9.16
CA LYS A 140 43.28 -26.02 -9.09
C LYS A 140 43.07 -26.67 -7.73
N LEU A 141 44.13 -27.17 -7.09
CA LEU A 141 44.06 -27.75 -5.75
C LEU A 141 43.64 -26.69 -4.71
N HIS A 142 44.29 -25.53 -4.71
CA HIS A 142 43.94 -24.43 -3.81
C HIS A 142 42.52 -23.89 -4.05
N TYR A 143 42.11 -23.78 -5.32
CA TYR A 143 40.73 -23.41 -5.67
C TYR A 143 39.69 -24.37 -5.07
N ARG A 144 39.93 -25.68 -5.19
CA ARG A 144 39.02 -26.71 -4.64
C ARG A 144 38.98 -26.70 -3.12
N ALA A 145 40.12 -26.49 -2.48
CA ALA A 145 40.21 -26.41 -1.02
C ALA A 145 39.48 -25.15 -0.51
N TYR A 146 39.74 -23.99 -1.12
CA TYR A 146 39.14 -22.72 -0.71
C TYR A 146 37.64 -22.64 -1.01
N ARG A 147 37.16 -23.28 -2.08
CA ARG A 147 35.73 -23.31 -2.44
C ARG A 147 34.83 -23.70 -1.28
N LYS A 148 35.20 -24.71 -0.48
CA LYS A 148 34.38 -25.15 0.66
C LYS A 148 34.23 -24.05 1.72
N PHE A 149 35.33 -23.36 2.02
CA PHE A 149 35.34 -22.26 2.97
C PHE A 149 34.53 -21.06 2.45
N ALA A 150 34.80 -20.64 1.21
CA ALA A 150 34.10 -19.52 0.60
C ALA A 150 32.59 -19.76 0.47
N LEU A 151 32.17 -20.96 0.04
CA LEU A 151 30.75 -21.30 -0.04
C LEU A 151 30.08 -21.27 1.33
N ASN A 152 30.77 -21.67 2.40
CA ASN A 152 30.21 -21.61 3.75
C ASN A 152 29.98 -20.17 4.22
N GLU A 153 30.94 -19.27 3.97
CA GLU A 153 30.80 -17.85 4.30
C GLU A 153 29.68 -17.19 3.48
N ILE A 154 29.64 -17.44 2.17
CA ILE A 154 28.58 -16.95 1.28
C ILE A 154 27.21 -17.46 1.75
N HIS A 155 27.11 -18.75 2.08
CA HIS A 155 25.86 -19.33 2.58
C HIS A 155 25.37 -18.65 3.85
N LYS A 156 26.27 -18.42 4.80
CA LYS A 156 25.93 -17.79 6.08
C LYS A 156 25.32 -16.40 5.84
N ILE A 157 25.89 -15.62 4.93
CA ILE A 157 25.38 -14.29 4.60
C ILE A 157 24.03 -14.36 3.90
N ILE A 158 23.87 -15.25 2.91
CA ILE A 158 22.59 -15.44 2.22
C ILE A 158 21.49 -15.89 3.19
N TYR A 159 21.84 -16.77 4.13
CA TYR A 159 20.93 -17.21 5.18
C TYR A 159 20.47 -16.03 6.04
N TRP A 160 21.42 -15.23 6.54
CA TRP A 160 21.10 -14.03 7.33
C TRP A 160 20.32 -13.00 6.54
N TYR A 161 20.64 -12.79 5.26
CA TYR A 161 19.88 -11.93 4.34
C TYR A 161 18.42 -12.37 4.26
N THR A 162 18.19 -13.65 3.95
CA THR A 162 16.85 -14.23 3.81
C THR A 162 16.07 -14.12 5.12
N LEU A 163 16.69 -14.45 6.24
CA LEU A 163 16.08 -14.38 7.56
C LEU A 163 15.71 -12.95 7.93
N THR A 164 16.61 -12.00 7.67
CA THR A 164 16.40 -10.60 8.04
C THR A 164 15.29 -9.99 7.20
N ILE A 165 15.25 -10.27 5.90
CA ILE A 165 14.18 -9.83 5.01
C ILE A 165 12.84 -10.45 5.40
N PHE A 166 12.83 -11.73 5.77
CA PHE A 166 11.63 -12.38 6.30
C PHE A 166 11.09 -11.64 7.54
N TYR A 167 11.95 -11.26 8.49
CA TYR A 167 11.52 -10.47 9.66
C TYR A 167 11.18 -9.02 9.34
N LEU A 168 11.73 -8.46 8.26
CA LEU A 168 11.39 -7.11 7.77
C LEU A 168 9.97 -7.04 7.20
N THR A 169 9.41 -8.18 6.78
CA THR A 169 7.99 -8.27 6.41
C THR A 169 7.12 -8.17 7.66
N GLU A 170 6.45 -7.04 7.84
CA GLU A 170 5.58 -6.83 9.03
C GLU A 170 4.21 -7.48 8.84
N ASN A 171 3.74 -7.59 7.59
CA ASN A 171 2.40 -8.09 7.30
C ASN A 171 2.40 -9.62 7.22
N GLU A 172 1.56 -10.25 8.05
CA GLU A 172 1.36 -11.71 8.09
C GLU A 172 0.93 -12.30 6.75
N ILE A 173 0.23 -11.53 5.91
CA ILE A 173 -0.15 -11.95 4.55
C ILE A 173 1.08 -12.07 3.66
N HIS A 174 1.99 -11.11 3.71
CA HIS A 174 3.25 -11.16 2.96
C HIS A 174 4.16 -12.27 3.49
N LYS A 175 4.23 -12.48 4.82
CA LYS A 175 4.93 -13.64 5.42
C LYS A 175 4.38 -14.98 4.93
N ALA A 176 3.06 -15.08 4.75
CA ALA A 176 2.42 -16.28 4.23
C ALA A 176 2.68 -16.49 2.72
N MET A 177 3.02 -15.42 1.99
CA MET A 177 3.46 -15.47 0.59
C MET A 177 4.95 -15.78 0.47
N VAL A 178 5.77 -15.48 1.47
CA VAL A 178 7.15 -15.98 1.53
C VAL A 178 7.11 -17.52 1.54
N LEU A 179 7.83 -18.15 0.61
CA LEU A 179 7.79 -19.58 0.29
C LEU A 179 6.54 -20.07 -0.44
N ARG A 180 5.76 -19.15 -1.04
CA ARG A 180 4.69 -19.45 -1.98
C ARG A 180 4.86 -18.57 -3.22
N PRO A 181 5.90 -18.81 -4.04
CA PRO A 181 6.11 -18.02 -5.24
C PRO A 181 4.90 -18.15 -6.17
N GLN A 182 4.46 -17.02 -6.73
CA GLN A 182 3.36 -17.00 -7.70
C GLN A 182 3.68 -17.87 -8.93
N ASN A 183 4.97 -17.97 -9.28
CA ASN A 183 5.48 -18.78 -10.39
C ASN A 183 6.45 -19.87 -9.90
N ALA A 184 5.94 -20.81 -9.09
CA ALA A 184 6.72 -21.98 -8.71
C ALA A 184 7.15 -22.80 -9.95
N GLU A 185 8.45 -23.11 -10.03
CA GLU A 185 8.99 -24.06 -10.99
C GLU A 185 8.22 -25.38 -10.93
N SER A 186 7.94 -25.98 -12.10
CA SER A 186 7.12 -27.19 -12.21
C SER A 186 7.62 -28.35 -11.34
N LEU A 187 8.93 -28.46 -11.15
CA LEU A 187 9.59 -29.45 -10.29
C LEU A 187 9.26 -29.28 -8.80
N TRP A 188 9.07 -28.04 -8.34
CA TRP A 188 8.90 -27.72 -6.93
C TRP A 188 7.43 -27.53 -6.53
N ARG A 189 6.50 -27.47 -7.49
CA ARG A 189 5.06 -27.24 -7.23
C ARG A 189 4.48 -28.16 -6.15
N GLN A 190 4.78 -29.46 -6.21
CA GLN A 190 4.29 -30.44 -5.22
C GLN A 190 4.92 -30.25 -3.84
N HIS A 191 6.17 -29.76 -3.78
CA HIS A 191 6.86 -29.50 -2.52
C HIS A 191 6.32 -28.27 -1.79
N PHE A 192 5.71 -27.32 -2.49
CA PHE A 192 5.09 -26.14 -1.87
C PHE A 192 3.77 -26.44 -1.13
N GLU A 193 3.20 -27.64 -1.30
CA GLU A 193 1.98 -28.05 -0.59
C GLU A 193 2.25 -28.34 0.91
N SER A 194 3.45 -28.84 1.24
CA SER A 194 3.86 -29.19 2.60
C SER A 194 4.86 -28.18 3.19
N ASN A 195 4.74 -27.87 4.47
CA ASN A 195 5.70 -26.99 5.16
C ASN A 195 7.14 -27.51 5.10
N PHE A 196 7.34 -28.84 5.17
CA PHE A 196 8.67 -29.45 5.05
C PHE A 196 9.24 -29.33 3.63
N GLY A 197 8.37 -29.47 2.62
CA GLY A 197 8.78 -29.30 1.22
C GLY A 197 9.16 -27.86 0.90
N ARG A 198 8.48 -26.87 1.51
CA ARG A 198 8.85 -25.45 1.42
C ARG A 198 10.24 -25.17 1.98
N ILE A 199 10.56 -25.73 3.15
CA ILE A 199 11.89 -25.59 3.76
C ILE A 199 12.96 -26.22 2.86
N HIS A 200 12.67 -27.37 2.25
CA HIS A 200 13.59 -28.02 1.33
C HIS A 200 13.79 -27.19 0.05
N ALA A 201 12.72 -26.63 -0.51
CA ALA A 201 12.80 -25.74 -1.68
C ALA A 201 13.63 -24.49 -1.34
N LEU A 202 13.38 -23.84 -0.19
CA LEU A 202 14.17 -22.70 0.27
C LEU A 202 15.66 -23.04 0.35
N ARG A 203 15.99 -24.17 0.98
CA ARG A 203 17.37 -24.61 1.12
C ARG A 203 18.04 -24.78 -0.25
N ASN A 204 17.33 -25.37 -1.21
CA ASN A 204 17.85 -25.52 -2.56
C ASN A 204 18.05 -24.16 -3.26
N TYR A 205 17.11 -23.22 -3.13
CA TYR A 205 17.30 -21.87 -3.69
C TYR A 205 18.47 -21.14 -3.04
N THR A 206 18.68 -21.28 -1.72
CA THR A 206 19.85 -20.71 -1.05
C THR A 206 21.15 -21.36 -1.52
N ASP A 207 21.16 -22.69 -1.72
CA ASP A 207 22.30 -23.44 -2.24
C ASP A 207 22.66 -22.96 -3.66
N GLN A 208 21.65 -22.77 -4.53
CA GLN A 208 21.83 -22.28 -5.89
C GLN A 208 22.37 -20.85 -5.93
N LEU A 209 21.83 -19.96 -5.11
CA LEU A 209 22.32 -18.58 -5.03
C LEU A 209 23.77 -18.54 -4.52
N ALA A 210 24.11 -19.32 -3.49
CA ALA A 210 25.47 -19.39 -2.98
C ALA A 210 26.47 -19.89 -4.03
N LEU A 211 26.09 -20.91 -4.80
CA LEU A 211 26.88 -21.40 -5.94
C LEU A 211 27.04 -20.31 -7.01
N ARG A 212 25.97 -19.59 -7.34
CA ARG A 212 26.03 -18.51 -8.33
C ARG A 212 26.94 -17.36 -7.88
N CYS A 213 26.86 -16.96 -6.61
CA CYS A 213 27.76 -15.95 -6.04
C CYS A 213 29.23 -16.40 -6.07
N TRP A 214 29.51 -17.69 -5.83
CA TRP A 214 30.85 -18.24 -5.99
C TRP A 214 31.33 -18.19 -7.45
N GLU A 215 30.49 -18.58 -8.41
CA GLU A 215 30.81 -18.49 -9.84
C GLU A 215 31.11 -17.05 -10.27
N ILE A 216 30.31 -16.08 -9.82
CA ILE A 216 30.54 -14.65 -10.05
C ILE A 216 31.93 -14.24 -9.51
N GLY A 217 32.28 -14.67 -8.30
CA GLY A 217 33.61 -14.44 -7.69
C GLY A 217 34.75 -15.01 -8.53
N VAL A 218 34.59 -16.23 -9.05
CA VAL A 218 35.59 -16.90 -9.89
C VAL A 218 35.71 -16.26 -11.27
N GLU A 219 34.58 -15.99 -11.95
CA GLU A 219 34.53 -15.33 -13.26
C GLU A 219 35.18 -13.95 -13.19
N GLY A 220 34.83 -13.16 -12.19
CA GLY A 220 35.39 -11.82 -12.02
C GLY A 220 36.85 -11.82 -11.59
N ALA A 221 37.33 -12.84 -10.85
CA ALA A 221 38.76 -13.03 -10.56
C ALA A 221 39.58 -13.41 -11.79
N HIS A 222 38.98 -14.14 -12.74
CA HIS A 222 39.64 -14.50 -13.99
C HIS A 222 39.65 -13.33 -14.99
N LEU A 223 38.55 -12.59 -15.10
CA LEU A 223 38.37 -11.51 -16.06
C LEU A 223 38.81 -10.13 -15.55
N GLY A 224 39.12 -10.01 -14.25
CA GLY A 224 39.55 -8.75 -13.64
C GLY A 224 38.44 -7.70 -13.57
N TRP A 225 37.22 -8.12 -13.19
CA TRP A 225 36.09 -7.20 -13.12
C TRP A 225 36.24 -6.12 -12.06
N LYS A 226 35.61 -4.96 -12.34
CA LYS A 226 35.45 -3.88 -11.38
C LYS A 226 34.27 -4.17 -10.44
N ARG A 227 34.29 -3.56 -9.25
CA ARG A 227 33.22 -3.68 -8.24
C ARG A 227 31.81 -3.40 -8.79
N SER A 228 31.67 -2.48 -9.75
CA SER A 228 30.38 -2.18 -10.39
C SER A 228 29.77 -3.38 -11.12
N SER A 229 30.58 -4.16 -11.82
CA SER A 229 30.12 -5.36 -12.56
C SER A 229 29.70 -6.48 -11.62
N TYR A 230 30.38 -6.60 -10.46
CA TYR A 230 29.93 -7.51 -9.40
C TYR A 230 28.58 -7.09 -8.84
N ARG A 231 28.41 -5.79 -8.53
CA ARG A 231 27.15 -5.26 -8.01
C ARG A 231 25.99 -5.57 -8.95
N GLU A 232 26.16 -5.34 -10.25
CA GLU A 232 25.13 -5.63 -11.27
C GLU A 232 24.74 -7.12 -11.25
N LYS A 233 25.70 -8.04 -11.41
CA LYS A 233 25.41 -9.48 -11.42
C LYS A 233 24.84 -10.03 -10.12
N ILE A 234 25.28 -9.51 -8.97
CA ILE A 234 24.75 -9.89 -7.66
C ILE A 234 23.32 -9.38 -7.50
N ASN A 235 23.04 -8.15 -7.93
CA ASN A 235 21.70 -7.59 -7.88
C ASN A 235 20.73 -8.39 -8.75
N ASP A 236 21.14 -8.78 -9.96
CA ASP A 236 20.33 -9.63 -10.84
C ASP A 236 20.05 -10.98 -10.20
N SER A 237 21.10 -11.65 -9.71
CA SER A 237 20.97 -12.97 -9.06
C SER A 237 20.12 -12.92 -7.79
N MET A 238 20.23 -11.84 -7.02
CA MET A 238 19.40 -11.60 -5.84
C MET A 238 17.95 -11.30 -6.21
N SER A 239 17.71 -10.55 -7.28
CA SER A 239 16.35 -10.28 -7.76
C SER A 239 15.65 -11.57 -8.17
N ASP A 240 16.34 -12.44 -8.92
CA ASP A 240 15.81 -13.74 -9.33
C ASP A 240 15.49 -14.62 -8.11
N TYR A 241 16.37 -14.62 -7.10
CA TYR A 241 16.14 -15.31 -5.84
C TYR A 241 14.95 -14.74 -5.05
N ASP A 242 14.88 -13.42 -4.92
CA ASP A 242 13.81 -12.73 -4.19
C ASP A 242 12.45 -13.05 -4.82
N THR A 243 12.36 -13.09 -6.16
CA THR A 243 11.15 -13.53 -6.89
C THR A 243 10.85 -15.02 -6.71
N ALA A 244 11.86 -15.89 -6.75
CA ALA A 244 11.68 -17.34 -6.60
C ALA A 244 11.23 -17.74 -5.18
N VAL A 245 11.63 -16.99 -4.16
CA VAL A 245 11.25 -17.23 -2.76
C VAL A 245 10.02 -16.42 -2.34
N GLY A 246 9.64 -15.40 -3.10
CA GLY A 246 8.50 -14.50 -2.79
C GLY A 246 8.85 -13.39 -1.78
N LEU A 247 10.13 -13.04 -1.67
CA LEU A 247 10.65 -11.93 -0.87
C LEU A 247 10.51 -10.57 -1.57
N ASP A 248 10.16 -10.55 -2.85
CA ASP A 248 9.85 -9.32 -3.61
C ASP A 248 8.72 -8.48 -2.97
N ASN A 249 7.79 -9.14 -2.26
CA ASN A 249 6.67 -8.50 -1.58
C ASN A 249 7.07 -7.69 -0.33
N VAL A 250 8.34 -7.66 0.06
CA VAL A 250 8.79 -6.89 1.23
C VAL A 250 8.66 -5.38 1.01
N LEU A 251 8.83 -4.95 -0.24
CA LEU A 251 8.77 -3.54 -0.64
C LEU A 251 7.41 -3.14 -1.22
N THR A 252 6.43 -4.05 -1.27
CA THR A 252 5.10 -3.71 -1.78
C THR A 252 4.34 -2.88 -0.75
N PRO A 253 3.83 -1.70 -1.12
CA PRO A 253 3.04 -0.87 -0.22
C PRO A 253 1.77 -1.62 0.19
N VAL A 254 1.53 -1.67 1.49
CA VAL A 254 0.31 -2.18 2.12
C VAL A 254 -0.82 -1.18 1.92
N TRP A 255 -0.55 0.13 1.99
CA TRP A 255 -1.56 1.19 1.90
C TRP A 255 -1.70 1.74 0.48
N THR A 256 -2.17 0.87 -0.42
CA THR A 256 -2.62 1.34 -1.74
C THR A 256 -3.95 2.09 -1.62
N PHE A 257 -4.19 3.05 -2.52
CA PHE A 257 -5.44 3.79 -2.61
C PHE A 257 -6.68 2.88 -2.65
N TRP A 258 -6.56 1.72 -3.31
CA TRP A 258 -7.62 0.72 -3.38
C TRP A 258 -7.89 0.06 -2.03
N ASN A 259 -6.84 -0.33 -1.30
CA ASN A 259 -6.99 -0.90 0.05
C ASN A 259 -7.64 0.11 1.01
N ALA A 260 -7.26 1.38 0.92
CA ALA A 260 -7.87 2.46 1.69
C ALA A 260 -9.34 2.71 1.30
N MET A 261 -9.68 2.64 0.01
CA MET A 261 -11.05 2.77 -0.48
C MET A 261 -11.95 1.61 -0.01
N PHE A 262 -11.43 0.37 -0.05
CA PHE A 262 -12.14 -0.79 0.47
C PHE A 262 -12.40 -0.67 1.98
N LEU A 263 -11.41 -0.25 2.76
CA LEU A 263 -11.59 -0.01 4.19
C LEU A 263 -12.55 1.13 4.51
N ALA A 264 -12.60 2.17 3.69
CA ALA A 264 -13.56 3.27 3.83
C ALA A 264 -14.99 2.93 3.37
N GLY A 265 -15.14 1.84 2.60
CA GLY A 265 -16.43 1.35 2.10
C GLY A 265 -17.01 0.15 2.86
N CYS A 266 -16.27 -0.43 3.81
CA CYS A 266 -16.73 -1.44 4.77
C CYS A 266 -17.30 -0.77 6.03
#